data_AF-A0A519Q474-F1
#
_entry.id   AF-A0A519Q474-F1
#
_cell.length_a   1.000
_cell.length_b   1.000
_cell.length_c   1.000
_cell.angle_alpha   90.00
_cell.angle_beta   90.00
_cell.angle_gamma   90.00
#
_symmetry.space_group_name_H-M   'P 1'
#
loop_
_entity.id
_entity.type
_entity.pdbx_description
1 polymer ?
#
loop_
_entity_poly.entity_id
_entity_poly.type
_entity_poly.pdbx_seq_one_letter_code
_entity_poly.pdbx_strand_id
1 'polypeptide(L)'
;PYTVSQLSGSYQGIPDFLDSQHTIETSEDAEAYLSRLSAFGTALDQETARMEAEFAAGAVPPDFVIAKTLTQMGAMLDARPADLTLVKSVARRAAEKGLAGDWAGRAQTIVEQTVMPALARQADALRAQQPNATHDAGVWRLPNGEAYYDFGLKYFTTTNMTGQEVHELGLEQLAELSARADELLKSEGMTQGTVGERIAAMGKDQRFIYPNTDAAKEELLADLNVQIRAMQARLPDYFGRLPQAPVEVKRVPKEIEAGAPGGYYNGAALDGSRPGAYYINLRDTAEWPKWTLPTLTYHEAIPGHHLQISLQQEKADTPMLMKVLGFSAFSEGWALYSEQLADEMGVYENDAWGRIGYLQSMMFRASRLVVDSGLHFKRWSREQAIQSMMAATGDQESSVATEIERYCVWPGQACSYKVGHTAWVRLREQAKQELGDKFSIKGFHDAGLNAGGVPMTVLERVIGDWKASVA
;
A
#
# COMPACT_ATOMS: atom_id res chain seq x y z
N PRO A 1 16.31 3.21 2.71
CA PRO A 1 17.61 3.08 3.40
C PRO A 1 18.37 1.82 3.00
N TYR A 2 17.67 0.74 2.64
CA TYR A 2 18.28 -0.53 2.26
C TYR A 2 17.82 -0.90 0.84
N THR A 3 18.76 -1.21 -0.06
CA THR A 3 18.43 -1.63 -1.44
C THR A 3 17.69 -2.97 -1.46
N VAL A 4 18.06 -3.88 -0.57
CA VAL A 4 17.44 -5.20 -0.42
C VAL A 4 16.83 -5.30 0.97
N SER A 5 15.55 -5.62 1.03
CA SER A 5 14.80 -5.85 2.27
C SER A 5 13.61 -6.76 1.99
N GLN A 6 12.84 -7.09 3.03
CA GLN A 6 11.63 -7.89 2.92
C GLN A 6 10.52 -7.23 2.06
N LEU A 7 10.69 -5.98 1.63
CA LEU A 7 9.76 -5.24 0.75
C LEU A 7 10.41 -4.61 -0.48
N SER A 8 11.73 -4.79 -0.69
CA SER A 8 12.44 -4.14 -1.79
C SER A 8 13.57 -4.99 -2.33
N GLY A 9 13.90 -4.77 -3.60
CA GLY A 9 14.90 -5.54 -4.33
C GLY A 9 14.28 -6.29 -5.51
N SER A 10 15.12 -6.54 -6.50
CA SER A 10 14.76 -7.22 -7.74
C SER A 10 14.25 -8.63 -7.49
N TYR A 11 14.68 -9.29 -6.40
CA TYR A 11 14.25 -10.64 -6.05
C TYR A 11 12.73 -10.77 -5.85
N GLN A 12 12.04 -9.69 -5.49
CA GLN A 12 10.57 -9.65 -5.42
C GLN A 12 9.94 -8.96 -6.64
N GLY A 13 10.48 -7.80 -7.03
CA GLY A 13 9.86 -6.95 -8.04
C GLY A 13 9.87 -7.56 -9.45
N ILE A 14 10.95 -8.25 -9.84
CA ILE A 14 11.06 -8.83 -11.18
C ILE A 14 10.13 -10.04 -11.36
N PRO A 15 10.07 -11.01 -10.41
CA PRO A 15 9.09 -12.09 -10.51
C PRO A 15 7.64 -11.62 -10.61
N ASP A 16 7.24 -10.65 -9.79
CA ASP A 16 5.89 -10.06 -9.85
C ASP A 16 5.63 -9.39 -11.21
N PHE A 17 6.54 -8.54 -11.68
CA PHE A 17 6.42 -7.88 -12.99
C PHE A 17 6.27 -8.88 -14.14
N LEU A 18 7.11 -9.92 -14.15
CA LEU A 18 7.13 -10.92 -15.22
C LEU A 18 5.81 -11.70 -15.28
N ASP A 19 5.22 -12.04 -14.13
CA ASP A 19 3.97 -12.77 -14.08
C ASP A 19 2.73 -11.89 -14.36
N SER A 20 2.69 -10.69 -13.75
CA SER A 20 1.46 -9.88 -13.68
C SER A 20 1.37 -8.73 -14.68
N GLN A 21 2.50 -8.32 -15.29
CA GLN A 21 2.56 -7.16 -16.20
C GLN A 21 3.14 -7.47 -17.57
N HIS A 22 4.17 -8.31 -17.68
CA HIS A 22 4.74 -8.69 -18.99
C HIS A 22 3.73 -9.51 -19.79
N THR A 23 3.34 -9.04 -20.97
CA THR A 23 2.38 -9.72 -21.86
C THR A 23 3.04 -10.82 -22.68
N ILE A 24 2.29 -11.87 -23.02
CA ILE A 24 2.73 -12.91 -23.96
C ILE A 24 1.58 -13.16 -24.94
N GLU A 25 1.67 -12.57 -26.13
CA GLU A 25 0.71 -12.74 -27.22
C GLU A 25 1.36 -13.44 -28.42
N THR A 26 2.66 -13.24 -28.59
CA THR A 26 3.49 -13.77 -29.68
C THR A 26 4.72 -14.50 -29.15
N SER A 27 5.39 -15.25 -30.04
CA SER A 27 6.66 -15.89 -29.70
C SER A 27 7.75 -14.87 -29.35
N GLU A 28 7.75 -13.71 -30.00
CA GLU A 28 8.65 -12.59 -29.71
C GLU A 28 8.47 -12.07 -28.27
N ASP A 29 7.24 -12.04 -27.76
CA ASP A 29 6.96 -11.65 -26.37
C ASP A 29 7.49 -12.69 -25.37
N ALA A 30 7.38 -13.98 -25.71
CA ALA A 30 7.95 -15.06 -24.91
C ALA A 30 9.48 -15.02 -24.92
N GLU A 31 10.11 -14.66 -26.04
CA GLU A 31 11.56 -14.41 -26.12
C GLU A 31 11.96 -13.21 -25.26
N ALA A 32 11.19 -12.12 -25.29
CA ALA A 32 11.42 -10.95 -24.45
C ALA A 32 11.31 -11.30 -22.96
N TYR A 33 10.36 -12.17 -22.59
CA TYR A 33 10.25 -12.72 -21.23
C TYR A 33 11.53 -13.45 -20.82
N LEU A 34 12.02 -14.38 -21.65
CA LEU A 34 13.25 -15.14 -21.38
C LEU A 34 14.48 -14.24 -21.31
N SER A 35 14.55 -13.20 -22.16
CA SER A 35 15.62 -12.21 -22.13
C SER A 35 15.65 -11.43 -20.80
N ARG A 36 14.48 -10.96 -20.31
CA ARG A 36 14.37 -10.32 -18.99
C ARG A 36 14.71 -11.29 -17.85
N LEU A 37 14.27 -12.54 -17.95
CA LEU A 37 14.57 -13.58 -16.98
C LEU A 37 16.08 -13.87 -16.91
N SER A 38 16.80 -13.80 -18.02
CA SER A 38 18.27 -13.91 -18.04
C SER A 38 18.94 -12.69 -17.42
N ALA A 39 18.49 -11.49 -17.78
CA ALA A 39 18.99 -10.24 -17.20
C ALA A 39 18.74 -10.11 -15.69
N PHE A 40 17.74 -10.82 -15.16
CA PHE A 40 17.43 -10.86 -13.73
C PHE A 40 18.63 -11.32 -12.88
N GLY A 41 19.39 -12.32 -13.31
CA GLY A 41 20.59 -12.73 -12.57
C GLY A 41 21.63 -11.61 -12.47
N THR A 42 21.84 -10.85 -13.54
CA THR A 42 22.70 -9.66 -13.52
C THR A 42 22.18 -8.58 -12.57
N ALA A 43 20.87 -8.34 -12.56
CA ALA A 43 20.26 -7.38 -11.64
C ALA A 43 20.49 -7.77 -10.16
N LEU A 44 20.34 -9.06 -9.82
CA LEU A 44 20.61 -9.57 -8.48
C LEU A 44 22.07 -9.37 -8.06
N ASP A 45 23.03 -9.63 -8.95
CA ASP A 45 24.46 -9.40 -8.67
C ASP A 45 24.78 -7.91 -8.48
N GLN A 46 24.19 -7.04 -9.31
CA GLN A 46 24.39 -5.59 -9.19
C GLN A 46 23.76 -5.02 -7.91
N GLU A 47 22.59 -5.54 -7.49
CA GLU A 47 21.99 -5.20 -6.20
C GLU A 47 22.82 -5.72 -5.04
N THR A 48 23.40 -6.92 -5.16
CA THR A 48 24.30 -7.48 -4.14
C THR A 48 25.51 -6.57 -3.92
N ALA A 49 26.17 -6.13 -5.00
CA ALA A 49 27.30 -5.20 -4.90
C ALA A 49 26.90 -3.85 -4.26
N ARG A 50 25.69 -3.34 -4.55
CA ARG A 50 25.17 -2.11 -3.93
C ARG A 50 24.88 -2.30 -2.45
N MET A 51 24.25 -3.41 -2.09
CA MET A 51 23.96 -3.79 -0.71
C MET A 51 25.24 -3.93 0.12
N GLU A 52 26.29 -4.56 -0.41
CA GLU A 52 27.60 -4.64 0.26
C GLU A 52 28.23 -3.25 0.47
N ALA A 53 28.10 -2.35 -0.52
CA ALA A 53 28.56 -0.97 -0.38
C ALA A 53 27.75 -0.19 0.69
N GLU A 54 26.44 -0.43 0.79
CA GLU A 54 25.58 0.11 1.86
C GLU A 54 26.04 -0.38 3.24
N PHE A 55 26.33 -1.68 3.38
CA PHE A 55 26.83 -2.25 4.62
C PHE A 55 28.18 -1.64 5.02
N ALA A 56 29.10 -1.50 4.06
CA ALA A 56 30.39 -0.85 4.28
C ALA A 56 30.24 0.63 4.70
N ALA A 57 29.17 1.30 4.24
CA ALA A 57 28.81 2.65 4.65
C ALA A 57 28.03 2.71 5.99
N GLY A 58 27.80 1.58 6.66
CA GLY A 58 27.09 1.51 7.94
C GLY A 58 25.56 1.42 7.83
N ALA A 59 25.00 1.26 6.63
CA ALA A 59 23.57 1.14 6.38
C ALA A 59 23.10 -0.33 6.42
N VAL A 60 23.19 -0.95 7.61
CA VAL A 60 22.81 -2.36 7.83
C VAL A 60 21.33 -2.45 8.26
N PRO A 61 20.50 -3.26 7.59
CA PRO A 61 19.12 -3.49 8.01
C PRO A 61 19.04 -4.13 9.41
N PRO A 62 17.95 -3.92 10.16
CA PRO A 62 17.75 -4.61 11.44
C PRO A 62 17.75 -6.14 11.29
N ASP A 63 18.07 -6.85 12.37
CA ASP A 63 18.15 -8.31 12.39
C ASP A 63 16.88 -9.01 11.89
N PHE A 64 15.70 -8.52 12.30
CA PHE A 64 14.39 -9.03 11.91
C PHE A 64 14.10 -8.77 10.42
N VAL A 65 14.61 -7.67 9.84
CA VAL A 65 14.51 -7.39 8.40
C VAL A 65 15.37 -8.38 7.62
N ILE A 66 16.62 -8.59 8.03
CA ILE A 66 17.51 -9.57 7.39
C ILE A 66 16.90 -10.96 7.47
N ALA A 67 16.43 -11.38 8.66
CA ALA A 67 15.83 -12.70 8.86
C ALA A 67 14.62 -12.92 7.95
N LYS A 68 13.70 -11.95 7.84
CA LYS A 68 12.51 -12.07 6.99
C LYS A 68 12.86 -12.06 5.50
N THR A 69 13.83 -11.25 5.09
CA THR A 69 14.36 -11.24 3.72
C THR A 69 14.95 -12.61 3.36
N LEU A 70 15.76 -13.20 4.25
CA LEU A 70 16.35 -14.53 4.05
C LEU A 70 15.29 -15.64 4.00
N THR A 71 14.23 -15.56 4.79
CA THR A 71 13.10 -16.51 4.71
C THR A 71 12.43 -16.46 3.33
N GLN A 72 12.16 -15.25 2.80
CA GLN A 72 11.56 -15.10 1.47
C GLN A 72 12.49 -15.61 0.35
N MET A 73 13.78 -15.27 0.40
CA MET A 73 14.76 -15.78 -0.55
C MET A 73 14.91 -17.30 -0.46
N GLY A 74 14.90 -17.84 0.76
CA GLY A 74 14.94 -19.28 1.04
C GLY A 74 13.78 -20.04 0.38
N ALA A 75 12.56 -19.50 0.45
CA ALA A 75 11.40 -20.12 -0.21
C ALA A 75 11.59 -20.29 -1.73
N MET A 76 12.28 -19.34 -2.39
CA MET A 76 12.61 -19.46 -3.81
C MET A 76 13.82 -20.40 -4.06
N LEU A 77 14.83 -20.37 -3.19
CA LEU A 77 16.03 -21.21 -3.30
C LEU A 77 15.76 -22.69 -3.02
N ASP A 78 14.82 -23.00 -2.13
CA ASP A 78 14.46 -24.36 -1.74
C ASP A 78 13.46 -25.02 -2.70
N ALA A 79 12.83 -24.23 -3.57
CA ALA A 79 11.89 -24.72 -4.57
C ALA A 79 12.61 -25.37 -5.76
N ARG A 80 11.98 -26.37 -6.39
CA ARG A 80 12.47 -26.86 -7.68
C ARG A 80 12.32 -25.76 -8.73
N PRO A 81 13.30 -25.51 -9.61
CA PRO A 81 13.22 -24.47 -10.65
C PRO A 81 11.94 -24.53 -11.47
N ALA A 82 11.51 -25.73 -11.87
CA ALA A 82 10.28 -25.98 -12.63
C ALA A 82 8.99 -25.59 -11.88
N ASP A 83 9.04 -25.54 -10.55
CA ASP A 83 7.87 -25.21 -9.72
C ASP A 83 7.71 -23.69 -9.49
N LEU A 84 8.72 -22.89 -9.83
CA LEU A 84 8.68 -21.44 -9.63
C LEU A 84 7.74 -20.77 -10.63
N THR A 85 7.04 -19.72 -10.17
CA THR A 85 6.15 -18.90 -11.01
C THR A 85 6.86 -18.36 -12.25
N LEU A 86 8.14 -18.02 -12.12
CA LEU A 86 8.99 -17.59 -13.25
C LEU A 86 8.98 -18.56 -14.43
N VAL A 87 8.90 -19.87 -14.17
CA VAL A 87 8.84 -20.93 -15.20
C VAL A 87 7.41 -21.26 -15.57
N LYS A 88 6.54 -21.46 -14.56
CA LYS A 88 5.13 -21.81 -14.78
C LYS A 88 4.37 -20.75 -15.57
N SER A 89 4.65 -19.46 -15.34
CA SER A 89 3.95 -18.34 -15.97
C SER A 89 4.16 -18.30 -17.48
N VAL A 90 5.41 -18.32 -17.94
CA VAL A 90 5.72 -18.33 -19.38
C VAL A 90 5.22 -19.61 -20.06
N ALA A 91 5.37 -20.76 -19.42
CA ALA A 91 4.89 -22.04 -19.95
C ALA A 91 3.37 -22.04 -20.14
N ARG A 92 2.62 -21.65 -19.09
CA ARG A 92 1.17 -21.58 -19.11
C ARG A 92 0.67 -20.58 -20.16
N ARG A 93 1.16 -19.35 -20.14
CA ARG A 93 0.70 -18.27 -21.04
C ARG A 93 1.06 -18.54 -22.50
N ALA A 94 2.23 -19.11 -22.78
CA ALA A 94 2.60 -19.50 -24.14
C ALA A 94 1.71 -20.65 -24.66
N ALA A 95 1.38 -21.63 -23.79
CA ALA A 95 0.47 -22.72 -24.14
C ALA A 95 -0.96 -22.24 -24.40
N GLU A 96 -1.47 -21.32 -23.58
CA GLU A 96 -2.79 -20.66 -23.76
C GLU A 96 -2.89 -19.95 -25.12
N LYS A 97 -1.76 -19.46 -25.66
CA LYS A 97 -1.67 -18.80 -26.98
C LYS A 97 -1.26 -19.74 -28.11
N GLY A 98 -1.04 -21.03 -27.84
CA GLY A 98 -0.62 -22.00 -28.84
C GLY A 98 0.77 -21.73 -29.44
N LEU A 99 1.66 -21.05 -28.70
CA LEU A 99 3.01 -20.71 -29.17
C LEU A 99 3.93 -21.93 -29.13
N ALA A 100 4.41 -22.37 -30.30
CA ALA A 100 5.34 -23.48 -30.40
C ALA A 100 6.70 -23.16 -29.74
N GLY A 101 7.25 -24.10 -28.98
CA GLY A 101 8.58 -23.97 -28.37
C GLY A 101 8.67 -24.63 -27.00
N ASP A 102 9.90 -24.91 -26.55
CA ASP A 102 10.16 -25.37 -25.19
C ASP A 102 10.37 -24.18 -24.24
N TRP A 103 9.29 -23.43 -23.99
CA TRP A 103 9.34 -22.23 -23.15
C TRP A 103 9.65 -22.58 -21.69
N ALA A 104 9.11 -23.70 -21.19
CA ALA A 104 9.33 -24.17 -19.83
C ALA A 104 10.79 -24.59 -19.61
N GLY A 105 11.35 -25.45 -20.47
CA GLY A 105 12.72 -25.94 -20.33
C GLY A 105 13.76 -24.84 -20.48
N ARG A 106 13.53 -23.87 -21.38
CA ARG A 106 14.41 -22.70 -21.52
C ARG A 106 14.35 -21.79 -20.31
N ALA A 107 13.16 -21.47 -19.80
CA ALA A 107 13.01 -20.68 -18.58
C ALA A 107 13.63 -21.38 -17.38
N GLN A 108 13.39 -22.69 -17.23
CA GLN A 108 13.98 -23.50 -16.18
C GLN A 108 15.52 -23.45 -16.22
N THR A 109 16.10 -23.62 -17.40
CA THR A 109 17.56 -23.56 -17.59
C THR A 109 18.12 -22.21 -17.13
N ILE A 110 17.47 -21.10 -17.52
CA ILE A 110 17.89 -19.75 -17.09
C ILE A 110 17.77 -19.60 -15.57
N VAL A 111 16.66 -20.04 -14.99
CA VAL A 111 16.45 -19.97 -13.54
C VAL A 111 17.52 -20.73 -12.78
N GLU A 112 17.79 -21.97 -13.19
CA GLU A 112 18.75 -22.87 -12.54
C GLU A 112 20.20 -22.38 -12.69
N GLN A 113 20.59 -21.93 -13.88
CA GLN A 113 21.99 -21.59 -14.17
C GLN A 113 22.35 -20.13 -13.89
N THR A 114 21.37 -19.22 -13.88
CA THR A 114 21.60 -17.78 -13.78
C THR A 114 20.93 -17.15 -12.56
N VAL A 115 19.62 -17.37 -12.39
CA VAL A 115 18.86 -16.67 -11.33
C VAL A 115 19.16 -17.22 -9.94
N MET A 116 19.05 -18.53 -9.74
CA MET A 116 19.25 -19.14 -8.42
C MET A 116 20.69 -18.96 -7.88
N PRO A 117 21.75 -19.12 -8.68
CA PRO A 117 23.10 -18.83 -8.19
C PRO A 117 23.31 -17.36 -7.79
N ALA A 118 22.70 -16.41 -8.52
CA ALA A 118 22.78 -14.99 -8.17
C ALA A 118 21.98 -14.68 -6.89
N LEU A 119 20.78 -15.25 -6.75
CA LEU A 119 19.98 -15.13 -5.54
C LEU A 119 20.69 -15.74 -4.31
N ALA A 120 21.37 -16.87 -4.49
CA ALA A 120 22.15 -17.51 -3.43
C ALA A 120 23.29 -16.59 -2.95
N ARG A 121 24.03 -15.94 -3.86
CA ARG A 121 25.06 -14.95 -3.50
C ARG A 121 24.48 -13.76 -2.72
N GLN A 122 23.33 -13.24 -3.15
CA GLN A 122 22.65 -12.15 -2.44
C GLN A 122 22.24 -12.58 -1.02
N ALA A 123 21.70 -13.79 -0.87
CA ALA A 123 21.35 -14.36 0.43
C ALA A 123 22.59 -14.61 1.31
N ASP A 124 23.70 -15.07 0.74
CA ASP A 124 24.96 -15.27 1.47
C ASP A 124 25.55 -13.96 1.98
N ALA A 125 25.50 -12.88 1.17
CA ALA A 125 25.92 -11.55 1.61
C ALA A 125 25.06 -11.04 2.79
N LEU A 126 23.74 -11.27 2.77
CA LEU A 126 22.85 -10.96 3.91
C LEU A 126 23.19 -11.79 5.16
N ARG A 127 23.42 -13.10 5.01
CA ARG A 127 23.83 -14.00 6.11
C ARG A 127 25.15 -13.57 6.72
N ALA A 128 26.13 -13.21 5.89
CA ALA A 128 27.44 -12.74 6.34
C ALA A 128 27.33 -11.45 7.17
N GLN A 129 26.34 -10.60 6.85
CA GLN A 129 26.10 -9.36 7.58
C GLN A 129 25.26 -9.54 8.85
N GLN A 130 24.49 -10.62 8.96
CA GLN A 130 23.57 -10.85 10.08
C GLN A 130 24.20 -10.71 11.49
N PRO A 131 25.43 -11.17 11.77
CA PRO A 131 26.07 -10.96 13.08
C PRO A 131 26.33 -9.50 13.45
N ASN A 132 26.35 -8.60 12.46
CA ASN A 132 26.56 -7.16 12.64
C ASN A 132 25.25 -6.37 12.68
N ALA A 133 24.11 -7.02 12.46
CA ALA A 133 22.80 -6.37 12.51
C ALA A 133 22.36 -6.16 13.97
N THR A 134 21.65 -5.06 14.21
CA THR A 134 21.07 -4.76 15.53
C THR A 134 19.56 -4.94 15.51
N HIS A 135 18.97 -5.01 16.70
CA HIS A 135 17.52 -5.04 16.87
C HIS A 135 16.88 -3.62 16.81
N ASP A 136 17.71 -2.57 16.73
CA ASP A 136 17.24 -1.18 16.70
C ASP A 136 16.51 -0.89 15.39
N ALA A 137 15.22 -0.59 15.49
CA ALA A 137 14.32 -0.46 14.35
C ALA A 137 14.50 0.86 13.58
N GLY A 138 14.80 1.95 14.29
CA GLY A 138 14.79 3.30 13.74
C GLY A 138 16.04 3.66 12.94
N VAL A 139 15.88 4.45 11.87
CA VAL A 139 17.01 4.94 11.06
C VAL A 139 17.93 5.92 11.78
N TRP A 140 17.55 6.44 12.95
CA TRP A 140 18.40 7.28 13.81
C TRP A 140 19.74 6.63 14.16
N ARG A 141 19.82 5.29 14.14
CA ARG A 141 21.05 4.52 14.39
C ARG A 141 22.04 4.55 13.22
N LEU A 142 21.55 4.85 12.02
CA LEU A 142 22.37 4.86 10.80
C LEU A 142 23.24 6.14 10.77
N PRO A 143 24.35 6.14 10.03
CA PRO A 143 25.09 7.36 9.77
C PRO A 143 24.19 8.44 9.15
N ASN A 144 24.17 9.64 9.74
CA ASN A 144 23.26 10.75 9.39
C ASN A 144 21.76 10.39 9.48
N GLY A 145 21.39 9.48 10.39
CA GLY A 145 20.03 8.94 10.51
C GLY A 145 18.92 9.97 10.73
N GLU A 146 19.18 11.02 11.51
CA GLU A 146 18.22 12.12 11.73
C GLU A 146 17.94 12.88 10.43
N ALA A 147 18.99 13.32 9.73
CA ALA A 147 18.86 13.99 8.44
C ALA A 147 18.21 13.08 7.37
N TYR A 148 18.47 11.78 7.42
CA TYR A 148 17.80 10.81 6.56
C TYR A 148 16.30 10.73 6.85
N TYR A 149 15.89 10.75 8.12
CA TYR A 149 14.48 10.74 8.49
C TYR A 149 13.77 12.04 8.08
N ASP A 150 14.38 13.21 8.30
CA ASP A 150 13.84 14.49 7.85
C ASP A 150 13.66 14.52 6.33
N PHE A 151 14.63 13.98 5.58
CA PHE A 151 14.50 13.81 4.14
C PHE A 151 13.36 12.85 3.78
N GLY A 152 13.21 11.72 4.48
CA GLY A 152 12.13 10.76 4.27
C GLY A 152 10.76 11.39 4.48
N LEU A 153 10.56 12.10 5.60
CA LEU A 153 9.33 12.86 5.87
C LEU A 153 9.06 13.86 4.75
N LYS A 154 10.04 14.66 4.35
CA LYS A 154 9.88 15.62 3.25
C LYS A 154 9.55 14.94 1.92
N TYR A 155 10.23 13.85 1.58
CA TYR A 155 10.04 13.11 0.33
C TYR A 155 8.62 12.54 0.22
N PHE A 156 8.13 11.88 1.28
CA PHE A 156 6.83 11.21 1.24
C PHE A 156 5.66 12.15 1.55
N THR A 157 5.83 13.11 2.46
CA THR A 157 4.75 14.04 2.83
C THR A 157 4.68 15.25 1.91
N THR A 158 5.77 15.60 1.24
CA THR A 158 5.96 16.85 0.47
C THR A 158 5.80 18.12 1.31
N THR A 159 5.92 17.99 2.64
CA THR A 159 5.90 19.09 3.61
C THR A 159 7.29 19.30 4.23
N ASN A 160 7.41 20.28 5.13
CA ASN A 160 8.59 20.44 5.97
C ASN A 160 8.30 20.09 7.45
N MET A 161 7.30 19.24 7.71
CA MET A 161 6.98 18.81 9.07
C MET A 161 8.16 18.05 9.68
N THR A 162 8.44 18.36 10.93
CA THR A 162 9.44 17.68 11.76
C THR A 162 8.90 16.37 12.32
N GLY A 163 9.80 15.46 12.74
CA GLY A 163 9.41 14.25 13.46
C GLY A 163 8.58 14.52 14.72
N GLN A 164 8.78 15.66 15.38
CA GLN A 164 7.98 16.08 16.53
C GLN A 164 6.56 16.48 16.14
N GLU A 165 6.40 17.36 15.16
CA GLU A 165 5.08 17.83 14.70
C GLU A 165 4.22 16.68 14.17
N VAL A 166 4.83 15.73 13.45
CA VAL A 166 4.18 14.51 12.98
C VAL A 166 3.69 13.66 14.16
N HIS A 167 4.53 13.48 15.19
CA HIS A 167 4.17 12.68 16.37
C HIS A 167 2.99 13.30 17.13
N GLU A 168 3.03 14.61 17.36
CA GLU A 168 1.99 15.35 18.08
C GLU A 168 0.67 15.34 17.31
N LEU A 169 0.70 15.56 15.99
CA LEU A 169 -0.48 15.44 15.12
C LEU A 169 -1.10 14.03 15.21
N GLY A 170 -0.27 12.99 15.21
CA GLY A 170 -0.72 11.61 15.35
C GLY A 170 -1.46 11.36 16.66
N LEU A 171 -0.91 11.84 17.78
CA LEU A 171 -1.52 11.70 19.10
C LEU A 171 -2.85 12.45 19.20
N GLU A 172 -2.91 13.68 18.67
CA GLU A 172 -4.14 14.49 18.64
C GLU A 172 -5.25 13.79 17.83
N GLN A 173 -4.92 13.35 16.62
CA GLN A 173 -5.88 12.67 15.74
C GLN A 173 -6.35 11.34 16.33
N LEU A 174 -5.46 10.58 16.99
CA LEU A 174 -5.86 9.37 17.69
C LEU A 174 -6.83 9.65 18.84
N ALA A 175 -6.61 10.70 19.62
CA ALA A 175 -7.52 11.07 20.71
C ALA A 175 -8.92 11.40 20.19
N GLU A 176 -9.00 12.22 19.13
CA GLU A 176 -10.27 12.61 18.48
C GLU A 176 -11.02 11.38 17.92
N LEU A 177 -10.34 10.56 17.13
CA LEU A 177 -10.94 9.40 16.47
C LEU A 177 -11.34 8.32 17.49
N SER A 178 -10.53 8.11 18.53
CA SER A 178 -10.84 7.19 19.63
C SER A 178 -12.09 7.64 20.39
N ALA A 179 -12.27 8.94 20.65
CA ALA A 179 -13.47 9.45 21.30
C ALA A 179 -14.74 9.20 20.45
N ARG A 180 -14.65 9.41 19.13
CA ARG A 180 -15.77 9.12 18.20
C ARG A 180 -16.09 7.62 18.14
N ALA A 181 -15.07 6.77 18.11
CA ALA A 181 -15.25 5.32 18.13
C ALA A 181 -15.85 4.85 19.46
N ASP A 182 -15.46 5.45 20.58
CA ASP A 182 -16.02 5.14 21.91
C ASP A 182 -17.53 5.40 21.98
N GLU A 183 -18.00 6.54 21.46
CA GLU A 183 -19.43 6.88 21.41
C GLU A 183 -20.22 5.84 20.62
N LEU A 184 -19.72 5.46 19.45
CA LEU A 184 -20.38 4.50 18.57
C LEU A 184 -20.35 3.07 19.12
N LEU A 185 -19.23 2.66 19.70
CA LEU A 185 -19.13 1.36 20.40
C LEU A 185 -20.12 1.28 21.56
N LYS A 186 -20.30 2.37 22.32
CA LYS A 186 -21.29 2.43 23.41
C LYS A 186 -22.72 2.34 22.91
N SER A 187 -23.06 2.95 21.77
CA SER A 187 -24.42 2.82 21.19
C SER A 187 -24.73 1.39 20.77
N GLU A 188 -23.70 0.62 20.40
CA GLU A 188 -23.81 -0.81 20.09
C GLU A 188 -23.68 -1.72 21.33
N GLY A 189 -23.70 -1.16 22.54
CA GLY A 189 -23.66 -1.91 23.81
C GLY A 189 -22.27 -2.36 24.26
N MET A 190 -21.20 -1.94 23.58
CA MET A 190 -19.82 -2.26 23.95
C MET A 190 -19.25 -1.18 24.87
N THR A 191 -19.42 -1.35 26.19
CA THR A 191 -19.07 -0.31 27.18
C THR A 191 -17.89 -0.65 28.10
N GLN A 192 -17.30 -1.84 27.98
CA GLN A 192 -16.23 -2.32 28.88
C GLN A 192 -14.87 -2.34 28.16
N GLY A 193 -13.83 -1.86 28.83
CA GLY A 193 -12.47 -1.78 28.29
C GLY A 193 -12.22 -0.53 27.43
N THR A 194 -11.00 -0.43 26.94
CA THR A 194 -10.55 0.60 26.00
C THR A 194 -11.23 0.46 24.63
N VAL A 195 -11.09 1.46 23.76
CA VAL A 195 -11.58 1.39 22.37
C VAL A 195 -10.90 0.25 21.61
N GLY A 196 -9.57 0.15 21.68
CA GLY A 196 -8.81 -0.92 21.02
C GLY A 196 -9.21 -2.31 21.50
N GLU A 197 -9.43 -2.51 22.80
CA GLU A 197 -9.90 -3.82 23.33
C GLU A 197 -11.29 -4.20 22.82
N ARG A 198 -12.21 -3.23 22.70
CA ARG A 198 -13.55 -3.46 22.16
C ARG A 198 -13.53 -3.77 20.66
N ILE A 199 -12.73 -3.04 19.89
CA ILE A 199 -12.53 -3.33 18.45
C ILE A 199 -11.88 -4.71 18.27
N ALA A 200 -10.87 -5.05 19.07
CA ALA A 200 -10.25 -6.37 19.05
C ALA A 200 -11.25 -7.49 19.39
N ALA A 201 -12.18 -7.25 20.32
CA ALA A 201 -13.26 -8.18 20.62
C ALA A 201 -14.22 -8.35 19.44
N MET A 202 -14.58 -7.27 18.75
CA MET A 202 -15.36 -7.36 17.50
C MET A 202 -14.63 -8.16 16.42
N GLY A 203 -13.32 -7.96 16.27
CA GLY A 203 -12.50 -8.67 15.29
C GLY A 203 -12.43 -10.19 15.51
N LYS A 204 -12.72 -10.67 16.73
CA LYS A 204 -12.73 -12.10 17.09
C LYS A 204 -14.11 -12.75 16.95
N ASP A 205 -15.16 -11.95 16.76
CA ASP A 205 -16.53 -12.45 16.66
C ASP A 205 -16.75 -13.16 15.31
N GLN A 206 -17.08 -14.45 15.38
CA GLN A 206 -17.22 -15.31 14.21
C GLN A 206 -18.31 -14.85 13.25
N ARG A 207 -19.28 -14.04 13.68
CA ARG A 207 -20.30 -13.47 12.78
C ARG A 207 -19.71 -12.54 11.72
N PHE A 208 -18.54 -11.96 12.01
CA PHE A 208 -17.84 -11.03 11.12
C PHE A 208 -16.72 -11.68 10.32
N ILE A 209 -16.42 -12.96 10.52
CA ILE A 209 -15.27 -13.61 9.88
C ILE A 209 -15.78 -14.54 8.78
N TYR A 210 -15.26 -14.36 7.55
CA TYR A 210 -15.46 -15.37 6.51
C TYR A 210 -14.64 -16.63 6.87
N PRO A 211 -15.13 -17.85 6.62
CA PRO A 211 -14.32 -19.05 6.76
C PRO A 211 -13.02 -18.93 5.94
N ASN A 212 -11.89 -19.41 6.47
CA ASN A 212 -10.61 -19.35 5.76
C ASN A 212 -10.49 -20.49 4.73
N THR A 213 -11.38 -20.51 3.74
CA THR A 213 -11.43 -21.50 2.64
C THR A 213 -11.42 -20.79 1.29
N ASP A 214 -10.93 -21.45 0.23
CA ASP A 214 -10.90 -20.83 -1.11
C ASP A 214 -12.32 -20.41 -1.57
N ALA A 215 -13.36 -21.19 -1.29
CA ALA A 215 -14.74 -20.84 -1.64
C ALA A 215 -15.24 -19.57 -0.95
N ALA A 216 -14.96 -19.40 0.34
CA ALA A 216 -15.35 -18.22 1.10
C ALA A 216 -14.50 -16.98 0.73
N LYS A 217 -13.25 -17.17 0.26
CA LYS A 217 -12.45 -16.09 -0.31
C LYS A 217 -13.06 -15.58 -1.62
N GLU A 218 -13.57 -16.46 -2.48
CA GLU A 218 -14.30 -16.04 -3.70
C GLU A 218 -15.62 -15.34 -3.37
N GLU A 219 -16.35 -15.78 -2.35
CA GLU A 219 -17.55 -15.10 -1.84
C GLU A 219 -17.22 -13.68 -1.36
N LEU A 220 -16.15 -13.53 -0.56
CA LEU A 220 -15.66 -12.23 -0.12
C LEU A 220 -15.37 -11.31 -1.32
N LEU A 221 -14.63 -11.78 -2.34
CA LEU A 221 -14.35 -11.00 -3.54
C LEU A 221 -15.63 -10.58 -4.28
N ALA A 222 -16.65 -11.45 -4.34
CA ALA A 222 -17.93 -11.12 -4.93
C ALA A 222 -18.68 -10.01 -4.16
N ASP A 223 -18.64 -10.04 -2.83
CA ASP A 223 -19.22 -9.02 -1.97
C ASP A 223 -18.54 -7.65 -2.17
N LEU A 224 -17.21 -7.61 -2.30
CA LEU A 224 -16.49 -6.37 -2.62
C LEU A 224 -16.90 -5.79 -3.97
N ASN A 225 -17.13 -6.64 -4.97
CA ASN A 225 -17.64 -6.20 -6.27
C ASN A 225 -19.07 -5.62 -6.19
N VAL A 226 -19.92 -6.12 -5.28
CA VAL A 226 -21.22 -5.50 -5.01
C VAL A 226 -21.04 -4.11 -4.41
N GLN A 227 -20.14 -3.95 -3.44
CA GLN A 227 -19.84 -2.68 -2.80
C GLN A 227 -19.32 -1.64 -3.79
N ILE A 228 -18.42 -2.03 -4.71
CA ILE A 228 -17.91 -1.18 -5.79
C ILE A 228 -19.08 -0.67 -6.65
N ARG A 229 -19.96 -1.56 -7.15
CA ARG A 229 -21.11 -1.15 -7.98
C ARG A 229 -22.04 -0.19 -7.24
N ALA A 230 -22.29 -0.42 -5.95
CA ALA A 230 -23.13 0.46 -5.14
C ALA A 230 -22.50 1.86 -4.97
N MET A 231 -21.18 1.94 -4.77
CA MET A 231 -20.47 3.20 -4.70
C MET A 231 -20.44 3.92 -6.06
N GLN A 232 -20.26 3.18 -7.17
CA GLN A 232 -20.23 3.75 -8.51
C GLN A 232 -21.50 4.55 -8.86
N ALA A 233 -22.66 4.09 -8.38
CA ALA A 233 -23.93 4.78 -8.56
C ALA A 233 -24.01 6.14 -7.84
N ARG A 234 -23.20 6.37 -6.80
CA ARG A 234 -23.15 7.62 -6.02
C ARG A 234 -22.17 8.65 -6.59
N LEU A 235 -21.15 8.20 -7.32
CA LEU A 235 -20.07 9.08 -7.81
C LEU A 235 -20.57 10.27 -8.66
N PRO A 236 -21.59 10.15 -9.53
CA PRO A 236 -22.08 11.28 -10.32
C PRO A 236 -22.56 12.48 -9.50
N ASP A 237 -22.87 12.33 -8.21
CA ASP A 237 -23.26 13.44 -7.33
C ASP A 237 -22.07 14.20 -6.73
N TYR A 238 -20.88 13.60 -6.76
CA TYR A 238 -19.68 14.13 -6.11
C TYR A 238 -18.53 14.43 -7.06
N PHE A 239 -18.58 13.93 -8.29
CA PHE A 239 -17.53 14.11 -9.31
C PHE A 239 -18.15 14.61 -10.61
N GLY A 240 -17.50 15.55 -11.30
CA GLY A 240 -17.90 15.94 -12.65
C GLY A 240 -17.23 15.10 -13.73
N ARG A 241 -16.17 14.35 -13.39
CA ARG A 241 -15.51 13.39 -14.28
C ARG A 241 -15.33 12.04 -13.60
N LEU A 242 -15.56 10.97 -14.35
CA LEU A 242 -15.39 9.60 -13.91
C LEU A 242 -14.43 8.87 -14.86
N PRO A 243 -13.59 7.96 -14.33
CA PRO A 243 -12.69 7.18 -15.16
C PRO A 243 -13.46 6.24 -16.08
N GLN A 244 -12.87 5.94 -17.24
CA GLN A 244 -13.36 4.95 -18.19
C GLN A 244 -12.78 3.56 -17.89
N ALA A 245 -11.56 3.50 -17.36
CA ALA A 245 -10.91 2.25 -17.01
C ALA A 245 -11.75 1.48 -15.97
N PRO A 246 -11.97 0.16 -16.16
CA PRO A 246 -12.63 -0.65 -15.15
C PRO A 246 -11.68 -1.00 -14.00
N VAL A 247 -12.26 -1.37 -12.85
CA VAL A 247 -11.55 -1.95 -11.69
C VAL A 247 -12.08 -3.33 -11.38
N GLU A 248 -11.15 -4.24 -11.09
CA GLU A 248 -11.43 -5.60 -10.62
C GLU A 248 -10.91 -5.79 -9.20
N VAL A 249 -11.54 -6.67 -8.43
CA VAL A 249 -11.01 -7.10 -7.14
C VAL A 249 -10.31 -8.45 -7.31
N LYS A 250 -9.08 -8.56 -6.81
CA LYS A 250 -8.25 -9.77 -6.92
C LYS A 250 -7.69 -10.16 -5.56
N ARG A 251 -7.54 -11.46 -5.33
CA ARG A 251 -6.73 -11.93 -4.21
C ARG A 251 -5.25 -11.78 -4.54
N VAL A 252 -4.46 -11.44 -3.53
CA VAL A 252 -2.99 -11.52 -3.63
C VAL A 252 -2.58 -12.98 -3.91
N PRO A 253 -1.65 -13.24 -4.83
CA PRO A 253 -1.14 -14.59 -5.08
C PRO A 253 -0.52 -15.24 -3.84
N LYS A 254 -0.72 -16.55 -3.66
CA LYS A 254 -0.26 -17.31 -2.48
C LYS A 254 1.25 -17.24 -2.30
N GLU A 255 1.99 -17.06 -3.39
CA GLU A 255 3.44 -17.01 -3.41
C GLU A 255 4.00 -15.74 -2.74
N ILE A 256 3.20 -14.65 -2.71
CA ILE A 256 3.64 -13.35 -2.18
C ILE A 256 2.81 -12.88 -0.97
N GLU A 257 1.70 -13.55 -0.65
CA GLU A 257 0.75 -13.12 0.42
C GLU A 257 1.39 -13.00 1.81
N ALA A 258 2.46 -13.76 2.10
CA ALA A 258 3.17 -13.67 3.38
C ALA A 258 3.94 -12.34 3.56
N GLY A 259 4.43 -11.75 2.47
CA GLY A 259 5.18 -10.49 2.47
C GLY A 259 4.35 -9.27 2.04
N ALA A 260 3.26 -9.50 1.31
CA ALA A 260 2.40 -8.44 0.79
C ALA A 260 1.65 -7.68 1.90
N PRO A 261 1.34 -6.39 1.68
CA PRO A 261 0.48 -5.63 2.57
C PRO A 261 -0.95 -6.20 2.58
N GLY A 262 -1.78 -5.71 3.50
CA GLY A 262 -3.16 -6.15 3.63
C GLY A 262 -4.03 -5.92 2.37
N GLY A 263 -3.79 -4.84 1.64
CA GLY A 263 -4.39 -4.54 0.35
C GLY A 263 -3.54 -3.53 -0.41
N TYR A 264 -3.71 -3.47 -1.73
CA TYR A 264 -3.07 -2.46 -2.58
C TYR A 264 -3.79 -2.35 -3.93
N TYR A 265 -3.62 -1.20 -4.59
CA TYR A 265 -4.12 -0.96 -5.94
C TYR A 265 -3.00 -1.03 -7.00
N ASN A 266 -3.31 -1.66 -8.13
CA ASN A 266 -2.49 -1.65 -9.33
C ASN A 266 -3.23 -0.91 -10.47
N GLY A 267 -2.56 0.09 -11.05
CA GLY A 267 -3.12 0.93 -12.12
C GLY A 267 -3.46 0.14 -13.38
N ALA A 268 -4.47 0.62 -14.11
CA ALA A 268 -4.78 0.10 -15.44
C ALA A 268 -3.58 0.28 -16.39
N ALA A 269 -3.51 -0.56 -17.43
CA ALA A 269 -2.51 -0.37 -18.48
C ALA A 269 -2.85 0.89 -19.28
N LEU A 270 -1.82 1.67 -19.64
CA LEU A 270 -1.99 2.95 -20.35
C LEU A 270 -2.61 2.80 -21.74
N ASP A 271 -2.47 1.63 -22.35
CA ASP A 271 -3.06 1.26 -23.65
C ASP A 271 -4.48 0.65 -23.52
N GLY A 272 -5.00 0.53 -22.30
CA GLY A 272 -6.32 -0.04 -22.01
C GLY A 272 -6.38 -1.57 -22.08
N SER A 273 -5.26 -2.27 -22.29
CA SER A 273 -5.23 -3.74 -22.42
C SER A 273 -5.54 -4.49 -21.13
N ARG A 274 -5.38 -3.84 -19.97
CA ARG A 274 -5.57 -4.42 -18.64
C ARG A 274 -6.35 -3.46 -17.72
N PRO A 275 -7.38 -3.93 -17.00
CA PRO A 275 -8.10 -3.14 -16.01
C PRO A 275 -7.20 -2.75 -14.83
N GLY A 276 -7.63 -1.76 -14.05
CA GLY A 276 -7.10 -1.56 -12.71
C GLY A 276 -7.48 -2.73 -11.80
N ALA A 277 -6.66 -3.00 -10.79
CA ALA A 277 -6.93 -4.10 -9.87
C ALA A 277 -6.71 -3.66 -8.42
N TYR A 278 -7.76 -3.78 -7.61
CA TYR A 278 -7.68 -3.76 -6.16
C TYR A 278 -7.33 -5.17 -5.69
N TYR A 279 -6.11 -5.34 -5.18
CA TYR A 279 -5.64 -6.57 -4.55
C TYR A 279 -5.94 -6.56 -3.05
N ILE A 280 -6.52 -7.64 -2.55
CA ILE A 280 -6.73 -7.90 -1.11
C ILE A 280 -5.97 -9.16 -0.70
N ASN A 281 -5.22 -9.06 0.40
CA ASN A 281 -4.45 -10.17 0.95
C ASN A 281 -5.36 -11.04 1.81
N LEU A 282 -5.58 -12.28 1.38
CA LEU A 282 -6.48 -13.23 2.03
C LEU A 282 -5.71 -14.42 2.60
N ARG A 283 -4.46 -14.24 3.04
CA ARG A 283 -3.70 -15.32 3.73
C ARG A 283 -4.48 -15.88 4.92
N ASP A 284 -5.13 -14.99 5.66
CA ASP A 284 -6.09 -15.30 6.70
C ASP A 284 -7.29 -14.35 6.61
N THR A 285 -8.48 -14.90 6.40
CA THR A 285 -9.72 -14.12 6.33
C THR A 285 -10.07 -13.44 7.65
N ALA A 286 -9.52 -13.89 8.79
CA ALA A 286 -9.68 -13.24 10.08
C ALA A 286 -8.92 -11.89 10.19
N GLU A 287 -7.99 -11.61 9.27
CA GLU A 287 -7.37 -10.29 9.15
C GLU A 287 -8.31 -9.26 8.50
N TRP A 288 -9.39 -9.73 7.85
CA TRP A 288 -10.42 -8.89 7.22
C TRP A 288 -11.84 -9.17 7.75
N PRO A 289 -12.14 -8.84 9.01
CA PRO A 289 -13.51 -8.87 9.50
C PRO A 289 -14.44 -8.06 8.58
N LYS A 290 -15.67 -8.53 8.34
CA LYS A 290 -16.65 -7.93 7.41
C LYS A 290 -16.80 -6.41 7.56
N TRP A 291 -16.73 -5.90 8.79
CA TRP A 291 -16.88 -4.48 9.09
C TRP A 291 -15.68 -3.61 8.66
N THR A 292 -14.50 -4.18 8.36
CA THR A 292 -13.34 -3.43 7.82
C THR A 292 -13.35 -3.34 6.30
N LEU A 293 -14.06 -4.25 5.62
CA LEU A 293 -14.00 -4.38 4.15
C LEU A 293 -14.48 -3.14 3.37
N PRO A 294 -15.56 -2.44 3.78
CA PRO A 294 -16.03 -1.29 3.01
C PRO A 294 -15.00 -0.17 2.92
N THR A 295 -14.36 0.20 4.04
CA THR A 295 -13.40 1.30 4.05
C THR A 295 -12.16 0.98 3.21
N LEU A 296 -11.66 -0.26 3.25
CA LEU A 296 -10.59 -0.70 2.36
C LEU A 296 -11.01 -0.65 0.88
N THR A 297 -12.23 -1.08 0.56
CA THR A 297 -12.74 -1.05 -0.81
C THR A 297 -12.80 0.38 -1.36
N TYR A 298 -13.24 1.35 -0.54
CA TYR A 298 -13.31 2.75 -0.94
C TYR A 298 -11.92 3.38 -1.06
N HIS A 299 -10.95 2.92 -0.26
CA HIS A 299 -9.54 3.33 -0.33
C HIS A 299 -8.87 2.87 -1.63
N GLU A 300 -8.96 1.57 -1.95
CA GLU A 300 -8.20 0.95 -3.05
C GLU A 300 -8.91 1.08 -4.41
N ALA A 301 -10.24 1.03 -4.44
CA ALA A 301 -11.02 1.14 -5.65
C ALA A 301 -11.61 2.56 -5.79
N ILE A 302 -12.92 2.69 -5.61
CA ILE A 302 -13.66 3.95 -5.82
C ILE A 302 -14.32 4.41 -4.52
N PRO A 303 -14.25 5.70 -4.17
CA PRO A 303 -13.65 6.81 -4.93
C PRO A 303 -12.13 7.03 -4.74
N GLY A 304 -11.41 6.10 -4.11
CA GLY A 304 -9.98 6.22 -3.79
C GLY A 304 -9.02 6.04 -4.98
N HIS A 305 -8.05 5.13 -4.83
CA HIS A 305 -6.90 5.00 -5.74
C HIS A 305 -7.29 4.78 -7.20
N HIS A 306 -8.23 3.87 -7.48
CA HIS A 306 -8.63 3.61 -8.86
C HIS A 306 -9.17 4.87 -9.54
N LEU A 307 -10.06 5.61 -8.87
CA LEU A 307 -10.62 6.83 -9.43
C LEU A 307 -9.53 7.88 -9.68
N GLN A 308 -8.65 8.11 -8.71
CA GLN A 308 -7.59 9.12 -8.83
C GLN A 308 -6.59 8.79 -9.93
N ILE A 309 -6.04 7.57 -9.92
CA ILE A 309 -4.97 7.17 -10.83
C ILE A 309 -5.51 7.04 -12.26
N SER A 310 -6.72 6.50 -12.44
CA SER A 310 -7.30 6.36 -13.78
C SER A 310 -7.61 7.72 -14.39
N LEU A 311 -8.16 8.68 -13.63
CA LEU A 311 -8.36 10.05 -14.12
C LEU A 311 -7.04 10.74 -14.51
N GLN A 312 -5.96 10.49 -13.75
CA GLN A 312 -4.62 10.99 -14.09
C GLN A 312 -4.10 10.39 -15.40
N GLN A 313 -4.24 9.09 -15.61
CA GLN A 313 -3.77 8.38 -16.80
C GLN A 313 -4.58 8.75 -18.05
N GLU A 314 -5.90 8.87 -17.91
CA GLU A 314 -6.84 9.17 -19.00
C GLU A 314 -6.82 10.63 -19.44
N LYS A 315 -6.18 11.52 -18.67
CA LYS A 315 -6.11 12.94 -19.00
C LYS A 315 -5.47 13.15 -20.37
N ALA A 316 -6.26 13.71 -21.30
CA ALA A 316 -5.81 14.06 -22.64
C ALA A 316 -4.72 15.15 -22.59
N ASP A 317 -3.88 15.20 -23.61
CA ASP A 317 -2.86 16.24 -23.83
C ASP A 317 -1.90 16.50 -22.66
N THR A 318 -1.73 15.49 -21.79
CA THR A 318 -0.84 15.55 -20.62
C THR A 318 0.45 14.76 -20.91
N PRO A 319 1.64 15.34 -20.66
CA PRO A 319 2.92 14.65 -20.87
C PRO A 319 2.96 13.31 -20.14
N MET A 320 3.60 12.31 -20.77
CA MET A 320 3.66 10.95 -20.23
C MET A 320 4.16 10.92 -18.79
N LEU A 321 5.18 11.71 -18.45
CA LEU A 321 5.67 11.82 -17.08
C LEU A 321 4.56 12.17 -16.07
N MET A 322 3.68 13.12 -16.41
CA MET A 322 2.58 13.53 -15.53
C MET A 322 1.46 12.49 -15.43
N LYS A 323 1.39 11.52 -16.35
CA LYS A 323 0.45 10.40 -16.27
C LYS A 323 0.91 9.28 -15.32
N VAL A 324 2.21 9.20 -15.01
CA VAL A 324 2.79 8.13 -14.18
C VAL A 324 3.49 8.61 -12.92
N LEU A 325 3.75 9.91 -12.79
CA LEU A 325 4.37 10.47 -11.60
C LEU A 325 3.40 10.38 -10.41
N GLY A 326 3.89 9.83 -9.30
CA GLY A 326 3.13 9.65 -8.06
C GLY A 326 3.76 10.41 -6.91
N PHE A 327 2.92 10.94 -6.01
CA PHE A 327 3.32 11.59 -4.77
C PHE A 327 2.54 10.97 -3.63
N SER A 328 3.23 10.33 -2.68
CA SER A 328 2.61 9.52 -1.62
C SER A 328 1.54 10.31 -0.85
N ALA A 329 1.84 11.52 -0.38
CA ALA A 329 0.85 12.34 0.32
C ALA A 329 -0.38 12.71 -0.54
N PHE A 330 -0.22 12.84 -1.85
CA PHE A 330 -1.35 13.13 -2.73
C PHE A 330 -2.25 11.93 -2.87
N SER A 331 -1.69 10.79 -3.28
CA SER A 331 -2.45 9.58 -3.58
C SER A 331 -3.00 8.93 -2.32
N GLU A 332 -2.18 8.79 -1.28
CA GLU A 332 -2.60 8.19 0.00
C GLU A 332 -3.53 9.13 0.78
N GLY A 333 -3.26 10.43 0.71
CA GLY A 333 -4.14 11.44 1.28
C GLY A 333 -5.51 11.48 0.60
N TRP A 334 -5.54 11.34 -0.73
CA TRP A 334 -6.78 11.25 -1.50
C TRP A 334 -7.58 10.00 -1.16
N ALA A 335 -6.93 8.83 -1.11
CA ALA A 335 -7.59 7.57 -0.79
C ALA A 335 -8.19 7.61 0.63
N LEU A 336 -7.45 8.15 1.60
CA LEU A 336 -7.96 8.33 2.97
C LEU A 336 -9.04 9.41 3.07
N TYR A 337 -8.95 10.48 2.27
CA TYR A 337 -10.03 11.47 2.12
C TYR A 337 -11.29 10.83 1.53
N SER A 338 -11.13 9.89 0.61
CA SER A 338 -12.23 9.16 -0.03
C SER A 338 -12.95 8.22 0.94
N GLU A 339 -12.25 7.64 1.92
CA GLU A 339 -12.88 6.89 3.02
C GLU A 339 -13.79 7.81 3.86
N GLN A 340 -13.32 9.00 4.21
CA GLN A 340 -14.16 10.00 4.90
C GLN A 340 -15.34 10.45 4.03
N LEU A 341 -15.09 10.69 2.75
CA LEU A 341 -16.14 11.09 1.80
C LEU A 341 -17.22 10.00 1.68
N ALA A 342 -16.86 8.72 1.74
CA ALA A 342 -17.82 7.63 1.72
C ALA A 342 -18.78 7.67 2.91
N ASP A 343 -18.30 7.98 4.12
CA ASP A 343 -19.16 8.24 5.30
C ASP A 343 -20.09 9.43 5.04
N GLU A 344 -19.56 10.53 4.49
CA GLU A 344 -20.34 11.73 4.13
C GLU A 344 -21.33 11.50 2.97
N MET A 345 -21.12 10.47 2.15
CA MET A 345 -22.06 9.98 1.14
C MET A 345 -23.19 9.14 1.73
N GLY A 346 -23.16 8.86 3.03
CA GLY A 346 -24.18 8.09 3.75
C GLY A 346 -24.08 6.58 3.54
N VAL A 347 -22.92 6.04 3.12
CA VAL A 347 -22.79 4.58 2.91
C VAL A 347 -22.93 3.78 4.21
N TYR A 348 -22.65 4.41 5.35
CA TYR A 348 -22.72 3.78 6.67
C TYR A 348 -23.96 4.17 7.50
N GLU A 349 -24.95 4.89 6.93
CA GLU A 349 -26.10 5.40 7.68
C GLU A 349 -26.85 4.33 8.47
N ASN A 350 -26.91 3.10 7.93
CA ASN A 350 -27.55 1.95 8.56
C ASN A 350 -26.56 0.81 8.87
N ASP A 351 -25.27 1.13 8.97
CA ASP A 351 -24.20 0.17 9.23
C ASP A 351 -23.21 0.72 10.27
N ALA A 352 -23.63 0.69 11.54
CA ALA A 352 -22.79 1.14 12.66
C ALA A 352 -21.46 0.38 12.73
N TRP A 353 -21.45 -0.92 12.40
CA TRP A 353 -20.24 -1.74 12.42
C TRP A 353 -19.26 -1.32 11.32
N GLY A 354 -19.74 -1.12 10.09
CA GLY A 354 -18.92 -0.56 9.00
C GLY A 354 -18.38 0.82 9.33
N ARG A 355 -19.17 1.66 10.02
CA ARG A 355 -18.70 2.98 10.49
C ARG A 355 -17.62 2.88 11.57
N ILE A 356 -17.71 1.90 12.48
CA ILE A 356 -16.62 1.57 13.41
C ILE A 356 -15.38 1.13 12.63
N GLY A 357 -15.53 0.33 11.58
CA GLY A 357 -14.43 -0.07 10.70
C GLY A 357 -13.75 1.11 9.99
N TYR A 358 -14.53 2.06 9.49
CA TYR A 358 -13.99 3.32 8.96
C TYR A 358 -13.20 4.10 10.02
N LEU A 359 -13.74 4.27 11.23
CA LEU A 359 -13.02 4.96 12.31
C LEU A 359 -11.75 4.21 12.72
N GLN A 360 -11.80 2.88 12.78
CA GLN A 360 -10.63 2.03 13.02
C GLN A 360 -9.56 2.24 11.94
N SER A 361 -9.94 2.30 10.66
CA SER A 361 -9.01 2.58 9.55
C SER A 361 -8.35 3.96 9.70
N MET A 362 -9.14 4.98 10.07
CA MET A 362 -8.63 6.33 10.35
C MET A 362 -7.67 6.34 11.55
N MET A 363 -7.99 5.61 12.62
CA MET A 363 -7.12 5.44 13.78
C MET A 363 -5.83 4.70 13.43
N PHE A 364 -5.89 3.72 12.54
CA PHE A 364 -4.71 3.04 12.03
C PHE A 364 -3.79 4.00 11.26
N ARG A 365 -4.33 4.86 10.38
CA ARG A 365 -3.54 5.89 9.68
C ARG A 365 -3.06 7.03 10.60
N ALA A 366 -3.77 7.33 11.69
CA ALA A 366 -3.26 8.25 12.72
C ALA A 366 -2.13 7.59 13.55
N SER A 367 -2.27 6.30 13.89
CA SER A 367 -1.23 5.51 14.55
C SER A 367 0.05 5.45 13.74
N ARG A 368 -0.04 5.41 12.40
CA ARG A 368 1.13 5.50 11.50
C ARG A 368 2.01 6.72 11.77
N LEU A 369 1.42 7.89 12.00
CA LEU A 369 2.18 9.09 12.37
C LEU A 369 2.94 8.88 13.68
N VAL A 370 2.27 8.32 14.69
CA VAL A 370 2.84 8.09 16.03
C VAL A 370 3.95 7.06 16.00
N VAL A 371 3.75 5.92 15.31
CA VAL A 371 4.74 4.83 15.31
C VAL A 371 5.92 5.10 14.37
N ASP A 372 5.73 5.74 13.22
CA ASP A 372 6.84 6.07 12.31
C ASP A 372 7.79 7.09 12.97
N SER A 373 7.23 8.19 13.51
CA SER A 373 7.99 9.13 14.34
C SER A 373 8.47 8.51 15.67
N GLY A 374 7.71 7.56 16.21
CA GLY A 374 8.09 6.76 17.37
C GLY A 374 9.40 6.03 17.13
N LEU A 375 9.46 5.23 16.06
CA LEU A 375 10.63 4.45 15.64
C LEU A 375 11.81 5.35 15.29
N HIS A 376 11.59 6.38 14.48
CA HIS A 376 12.67 7.11 13.80
C HIS A 376 13.16 8.35 14.55
N PHE A 377 12.29 9.00 15.33
CA PHE A 377 12.63 10.22 16.07
C PHE A 377 12.62 10.00 17.60
N LYS A 378 11.57 9.37 18.14
CA LYS A 378 11.49 9.05 19.59
C LYS A 378 12.28 7.81 19.99
N ARG A 379 12.86 7.10 19.01
CA ARG A 379 13.72 5.92 19.18
C ARG A 379 13.03 4.74 19.88
N TRP A 380 11.74 4.56 19.65
CA TRP A 380 11.00 3.40 20.12
C TRP A 380 11.57 2.11 19.51
N SER A 381 11.50 1.02 20.27
CA SER A 381 11.76 -0.31 19.75
C SER A 381 10.63 -0.75 18.80
N ARG A 382 10.90 -1.79 18.01
CA ARG A 382 9.89 -2.45 17.18
C ARG A 382 8.68 -2.87 18.01
N GLU A 383 8.92 -3.47 19.17
CA GLU A 383 7.90 -4.01 20.06
C GLU A 383 7.06 -2.89 20.68
N GLN A 384 7.67 -1.76 21.07
CA GLN A 384 6.93 -0.59 21.56
C GLN A 384 5.97 -0.04 20.50
N ALA A 385 6.43 0.05 19.25
CA ALA A 385 5.60 0.48 18.13
C ALA A 385 4.45 -0.52 17.85
N ILE A 386 4.72 -1.83 17.91
CA ILE A 386 3.69 -2.88 17.77
C ILE A 386 2.62 -2.73 18.84
N GLN A 387 3.03 -2.68 20.12
CA GLN A 387 2.10 -2.58 21.24
C GLN A 387 1.28 -1.28 21.18
N SER A 388 1.89 -0.15 20.82
CA SER A 388 1.18 1.12 20.68
C SER A 388 0.10 1.06 19.60
N MET A 389 0.39 0.49 18.43
CA MET A 389 -0.57 0.41 17.33
C MET A 389 -1.68 -0.60 17.62
N MET A 390 -1.36 -1.75 18.23
CA MET A 390 -2.37 -2.73 18.68
C MET A 390 -3.33 -2.12 19.70
N ALA A 391 -2.79 -1.40 20.70
CA ALA A 391 -3.61 -0.76 21.73
C ALA A 391 -4.57 0.31 21.16
N ALA A 392 -4.14 1.00 20.10
CA ALA A 392 -4.98 2.00 19.44
C ALA A 392 -6.06 1.37 18.55
N THR A 393 -5.71 0.33 17.79
CA THR A 393 -6.55 -0.14 16.66
C THR A 393 -7.33 -1.42 16.94
N GLY A 394 -6.89 -2.22 17.92
CA GLY A 394 -7.43 -3.57 18.15
C GLY A 394 -7.00 -4.61 17.12
N ASP A 395 -6.06 -4.29 16.23
CA ASP A 395 -5.56 -5.22 15.21
C ASP A 395 -4.74 -6.37 15.79
N GLN A 396 -4.66 -7.47 15.04
CA GLN A 396 -3.86 -8.63 15.41
C GLN A 396 -2.36 -8.34 15.31
N GLU A 397 -1.57 -8.93 16.21
CA GLU A 397 -0.12 -8.74 16.26
C GLU A 397 0.58 -9.10 14.94
N SER A 398 0.14 -10.15 14.24
CA SER A 398 0.70 -10.56 12.94
C SER A 398 0.59 -9.47 11.87
N SER A 399 -0.57 -8.80 11.81
CA SER A 399 -0.82 -7.68 10.90
C SER A 399 0.01 -6.47 11.30
N VAL A 400 -0.05 -6.07 12.57
CA VAL A 400 0.68 -4.90 13.07
C VAL A 400 2.20 -5.07 12.96
N ALA A 401 2.75 -6.25 13.27
CA ALA A 401 4.17 -6.52 13.13
C ALA A 401 4.65 -6.37 11.68
N THR A 402 3.85 -6.82 10.70
CA THR A 402 4.16 -6.65 9.28
C THR A 402 4.24 -5.17 8.89
N GLU A 403 3.33 -4.35 9.42
CA GLU A 403 3.30 -2.91 9.17
C GLU A 403 4.44 -2.17 9.89
N ILE A 404 4.74 -2.49 11.16
CA ILE A 404 5.87 -1.88 11.86
C ILE A 404 7.20 -2.19 11.17
N GLU A 405 7.40 -3.42 10.71
CA GLU A 405 8.60 -3.81 9.95
C GLU A 405 8.70 -3.09 8.61
N ARG A 406 7.56 -2.80 7.96
CA ARG A 406 7.51 -1.95 6.78
C ARG A 406 8.00 -0.54 7.09
N TYR A 407 7.54 0.07 8.18
CA TYR A 407 7.94 1.43 8.55
C TYR A 407 9.45 1.52 8.83
N CYS A 408 10.03 0.45 9.40
CA CYS A 408 11.49 0.34 9.60
C CYS A 408 12.32 0.46 8.31
N VAL A 409 11.76 0.08 7.16
CA VAL A 409 12.45 0.10 5.86
C VAL A 409 12.00 1.23 4.94
N TRP A 410 10.84 1.85 5.18
CA TRP A 410 10.34 3.03 4.44
C TRP A 410 10.01 4.21 5.38
N PRO A 411 11.03 4.77 6.05
CA PRO A 411 10.84 5.83 7.04
C PRO A 411 10.17 7.06 6.43
N GLY A 412 9.10 7.53 7.07
CA GLY A 412 8.32 8.69 6.64
C GLY A 412 7.17 8.37 5.68
N GLN A 413 7.18 7.20 5.02
CA GLN A 413 6.13 6.85 4.05
C GLN A 413 4.77 6.69 4.73
N ALA A 414 4.74 6.07 5.90
CA ALA A 414 3.52 5.86 6.69
C ALA A 414 2.86 7.18 7.11
N CYS A 415 3.63 8.26 7.21
CA CYS A 415 3.11 9.59 7.56
C CYS A 415 2.33 10.26 6.42
N SER A 416 2.61 9.88 5.17
CA SER A 416 2.01 10.52 3.99
C SER A 416 0.49 10.41 3.94
N TYR A 417 -0.07 9.30 4.42
CA TYR A 417 -1.52 9.02 4.45
C TYR A 417 -2.27 10.11 5.20
N LYS A 418 -1.97 10.27 6.49
CA LYS A 418 -2.73 11.17 7.36
C LYS A 418 -2.34 12.63 7.14
N VAL A 419 -1.08 12.93 6.82
CA VAL A 419 -0.67 14.29 6.44
C VAL A 419 -1.39 14.75 5.16
N GLY A 420 -1.44 13.89 4.15
CA GLY A 420 -2.15 14.15 2.90
C GLY A 420 -3.66 14.31 3.10
N HIS A 421 -4.29 13.43 3.89
CA HIS A 421 -5.70 13.52 4.26
C HIS A 421 -6.03 14.86 4.91
N THR A 422 -5.25 15.25 5.93
CA THR A 422 -5.43 16.52 6.64
C THR A 422 -5.29 17.70 5.67
N ALA A 423 -4.37 17.64 4.70
CA ALA A 423 -4.23 18.68 3.69
C ALA A 423 -5.46 18.77 2.77
N TRP A 424 -5.99 17.64 2.26
CA TRP A 424 -7.21 17.60 1.45
C TRP A 424 -8.42 18.15 2.20
N VAL A 425 -8.63 17.72 3.44
CA VAL A 425 -9.74 18.20 4.28
C VAL A 425 -9.60 19.70 4.54
N ARG A 426 -8.42 20.17 4.96
CA ARG A 426 -8.16 21.60 5.20
C ARG A 426 -8.46 22.45 3.97
N LEU A 427 -7.99 22.03 2.79
CA LEU A 427 -8.23 22.74 1.54
C LEU A 427 -9.70 22.78 1.16
N ARG A 428 -10.43 21.69 1.40
CA ARG A 428 -11.88 21.63 1.18
C ARG A 428 -12.64 22.58 2.10
N GLU A 429 -12.34 22.56 3.39
CA GLU A 429 -13.04 23.39 4.37
C GLU A 429 -12.73 24.88 4.18
N GLN A 430 -11.48 25.23 3.81
CA GLN A 430 -11.14 26.60 3.39
C GLN A 430 -11.95 27.03 2.16
N ALA A 431 -12.04 26.17 1.14
CA ALA A 431 -12.83 26.47 -0.06
C ALA A 431 -14.33 26.64 0.25
N LYS A 432 -14.90 25.79 1.09
CA LYS A 432 -16.29 25.93 1.57
C LYS A 432 -16.51 27.27 2.27
N GLN A 433 -15.61 27.64 3.17
CA GLN A 433 -15.71 28.88 3.94
C GLN A 433 -15.61 30.12 3.05
N GLU A 434 -14.68 30.14 2.10
CA GLU A 434 -14.44 31.29 1.22
C GLU A 434 -15.50 31.46 0.12
N LEU A 435 -15.98 30.35 -0.46
CA LEU A 435 -16.93 30.39 -1.57
C LEU A 435 -18.41 30.42 -1.13
N GLY A 436 -18.72 29.99 0.10
CA GLY A 436 -20.09 29.93 0.62
C GLY A 436 -21.01 29.15 -0.32
N ASP A 437 -22.13 29.77 -0.71
CA ASP A 437 -23.12 29.17 -1.62
C ASP A 437 -22.58 28.83 -3.01
N LYS A 438 -21.43 29.40 -3.42
CA LYS A 438 -20.76 29.06 -4.68
C LYS A 438 -19.92 27.79 -4.61
N PHE A 439 -19.69 27.25 -3.41
CA PHE A 439 -18.90 26.03 -3.26
C PHE A 439 -19.59 24.85 -3.95
N SER A 440 -18.83 24.12 -4.75
CA SER A 440 -19.26 22.87 -5.37
C SER A 440 -18.29 21.76 -4.98
N ILE A 441 -18.81 20.69 -4.37
CA ILE A 441 -18.00 19.50 -4.05
C ILE A 441 -17.43 18.86 -5.32
N LYS A 442 -18.22 18.83 -6.40
CA LYS A 442 -17.77 18.40 -7.74
C LYS A 442 -16.63 19.27 -8.24
N GLY A 443 -16.79 20.59 -8.15
CA GLY A 443 -15.77 21.55 -8.56
C GLY A 443 -14.45 21.36 -7.80
N PHE A 444 -14.52 21.16 -6.48
CA PHE A 444 -13.35 20.89 -5.65
C PHE A 444 -12.63 19.60 -6.04
N HIS A 445 -13.37 18.48 -6.15
CA HIS A 445 -12.79 17.20 -6.56
C HIS A 445 -12.21 17.25 -7.97
N ASP A 446 -12.96 17.81 -8.92
CA ASP A 446 -12.50 17.91 -10.30
C ASP A 446 -11.23 18.74 -10.40
N ALA A 447 -11.16 19.89 -9.72
CA ALA A 447 -9.98 20.75 -9.72
C ALA A 447 -8.75 20.04 -9.16
N GLY A 448 -8.87 19.43 -7.98
CA GLY A 448 -7.77 18.73 -7.32
C GLY A 448 -7.30 17.50 -8.11
N LEU A 449 -8.23 16.65 -8.56
CA LEU A 449 -7.91 15.44 -9.32
C LEU A 449 -7.38 15.76 -10.73
N ASN A 450 -7.78 16.89 -11.34
CA ASN A 450 -7.23 17.30 -12.63
C ASN A 450 -5.74 17.59 -12.58
N ALA A 451 -5.18 17.91 -11.42
CA ALA A 451 -3.76 18.17 -11.28
C ALA A 451 -2.91 16.92 -11.60
N GLY A 452 -3.49 15.72 -11.42
CA GLY A 452 -2.73 14.48 -11.29
C GLY A 452 -1.96 14.45 -9.97
N GLY A 453 -1.16 13.41 -9.76
CA GLY A 453 -0.25 13.37 -8.61
C GLY A 453 0.69 14.58 -8.59
N VAL A 454 0.58 15.43 -7.56
CA VAL A 454 1.41 16.61 -7.36
C VAL A 454 1.84 16.76 -5.89
N PRO A 455 2.93 17.50 -5.57
CA PRO A 455 3.24 17.87 -4.20
C PRO A 455 2.07 18.61 -3.53
N MET A 456 1.91 18.47 -2.21
CA MET A 456 0.85 19.16 -1.45
C MET A 456 0.89 20.67 -1.62
N THR A 457 2.09 21.27 -1.71
CA THR A 457 2.26 22.70 -1.99
C THR A 457 1.75 23.12 -3.37
N VAL A 458 1.81 22.22 -4.36
CA VAL A 458 1.25 22.48 -5.70
C VAL A 458 -0.26 22.29 -5.69
N LEU A 459 -0.78 21.29 -4.97
CA LEU A 459 -2.22 21.11 -4.78
C LEU A 459 -2.86 22.34 -4.11
N GLU A 460 -2.21 22.92 -3.10
CA GLU A 460 -2.66 24.18 -2.46
C GLU A 460 -2.85 25.30 -3.48
N ARG A 461 -1.89 25.47 -4.41
CA ARG A 461 -1.99 26.44 -5.50
C ARG A 461 -3.12 26.11 -6.47
N VAL A 462 -3.25 24.84 -6.88
CA VAL A 462 -4.32 24.39 -7.79
C VAL A 462 -5.71 24.72 -7.22
N ILE A 463 -5.94 24.42 -5.95
CA ILE A 463 -7.21 24.73 -5.29
C ILE A 463 -7.38 26.25 -5.15
N GLY A 464 -6.31 26.99 -4.84
CA GLY A 464 -6.31 28.45 -4.81
C GLY A 464 -6.75 29.08 -6.14
N ASP A 465 -6.16 28.63 -7.25
CA ASP A 465 -6.48 29.12 -8.59
C ASP A 465 -7.94 28.78 -8.99
N TRP A 466 -8.41 27.57 -8.66
CA TRP A 466 -9.80 27.19 -8.87
C TRP A 466 -10.77 28.08 -8.08
N LYS A 467 -10.52 28.31 -6.78
CA LYS A 467 -11.34 29.22 -5.97
C LYS A 467 -11.41 30.61 -6.60
N ALA A 468 -10.28 31.16 -7.05
CA ALA A 468 -10.22 32.48 -7.68
C ALA A 468 -11.00 32.56 -9.01
N SER A 469 -11.13 31.44 -9.74
CA SER A 469 -11.93 31.38 -10.98
C SER A 469 -13.44 31.26 -10.77
N VAL A 470 -13.88 30.85 -9.57
CA VAL A 470 -15.30 30.64 -9.23
C VAL A 470 -15.85 31.78 -8.36
N ALA A 471 -14.98 32.42 -7.56
CA ALA A 471 -15.28 33.59 -6.73
C ALA A 471 -15.79 34.75 -7.58
#